data_AF-N1PPY8-F1
#
_entry.id   AF-N1PPY8-F1
#
_cell.length_a   1.000
_cell.length_b   1.000
_cell.length_c   1.000
_cell.angle_alpha   90.00
_cell.angle_beta   90.00
_cell.angle_gamma   90.00
#
_symmetry.space_group_name_H-M   'P 1'
#
loop_
_entity.id
_entity.type
_entity.pdbx_description
1 polymer ?
#
loop_
_entity_poly.entity_id
_entity_poly.type
_entity_poly.pdbx_seq_one_letter_code
_entity_poly.pdbx_strand_id
1 'polypeptide(L)' 'AGSAAYDICQTGCVGVVMACYGAAGFTWGATLGTTAPASLLACNAGYGACQAAC' A
#
# COMPACT_ATOMS: atom_id res chain seq x y z
N ALA A 1 5.04 9.55 18.39
CA ALA A 1 4.27 8.29 18.48
C ALA A 1 5.11 7.25 19.20
N GLY A 2 4.55 6.44 20.10
CA GLY A 2 5.25 5.28 20.63
C GLY A 2 5.41 4.21 19.53
N SER A 3 6.39 3.32 19.66
CA SER A 3 6.68 2.26 18.68
C SER A 3 5.43 1.46 18.32
N ALA A 4 4.59 1.12 19.30
CA ALA A 4 3.33 0.42 19.07
C ALA A 4 2.32 1.20 18.20
N ALA A 5 2.22 2.52 18.37
CA ALA A 5 1.30 3.34 17.59
C ALA A 5 1.75 3.45 16.12
N TYR A 6 3.06 3.57 15.91
CA TYR A 6 3.65 3.58 14.57
C TYR A 6 3.41 2.24 13.86
N ASP A 7 3.65 1.11 14.55
CA ASP A 7 3.42 -0.24 14.00
C ASP A 7 1.96 -0.47 13.60
N ILE A 8 1.01 0.00 14.41
CA ILE A 8 -0.42 -0.10 14.10
C ILE A 8 -0.75 0.71 12.84
N CYS A 9 -0.23 1.94 12.72
CA CYS A 9 -0.47 2.78 11.55
C CYS A 9 0.10 2.13 10.28
N GLN A 10 1.35 1.66 10.36
CA GLN A 10 2.02 0.94 9.29
C GLN A 10 1.24 -0.30 8.84
N THR A 11 0.81 -1.12 9.80
CA THR A 11 0.00 -2.31 9.53
C THR A 11 -1.32 -1.96 8.85
N GLY A 12 -1.96 -0.87 9.28
CA GLY A 12 -3.17 -0.34 8.64
C GLY A 12 -2.93 0.04 7.18
N CYS A 13 -1.86 0.80 6.89
CA CYS A 13 -1.49 1.18 5.53
C CYS A 13 -1.22 -0.05 4.64
N VAL A 14 -0.58 -1.10 5.18
CA VAL A 14 -0.38 -2.37 4.47
C VAL A 14 -1.71 -3.05 4.15
N GLY A 15 -2.66 -3.07 5.09
CA GLY A 15 -4.00 -3.61 4.85
C GLY A 15 -4.74 -2.90 3.70
N VAL A 16 -4.64 -1.56 3.65
CA VAL A 16 -5.29 -0.75 2.61
C VAL A 16 -4.70 -1.03 1.22
N VAL A 17 -3.38 -1.08 1.08
CA VAL A 17 -2.75 -1.33 -0.24
C VAL A 17 -3.04 -2.74 -0.74
N MET A 18 -3.04 -3.74 0.15
CA MET A 18 -3.42 -5.12 -0.17
C MET A 18 -4.86 -5.19 -0.69
N ALA A 19 -5.80 -4.49 -0.04
CA ALA A 19 -7.19 -4.41 -0.48
C ALA A 19 -7.32 -3.72 -1.84
N CYS A 20 -6.58 -2.64 -2.07
CA CYS A 20 -6.56 -1.92 -3.35
C CYS A 20 -6.06 -2.81 -4.50
N TYR A 21 -4.98 -3.55 -4.28
CA TYR A 21 -4.46 -4.52 -5.25
C TYR A 21 -5.46 -5.66 -5.50
N GLY A 22 -6.07 -6.20 -4.44
CA GLY A 22 -7.10 -7.23 -4.54
C GLY A 22 -8.32 -6.78 -5.35
N ALA A 23 -8.79 -5.55 -5.14
CA ALA A 23 -9.88 -4.95 -5.92
C ALA A 23 -9.50 -4.75 -7.40
N ALA A 24 -8.23 -4.51 -7.69
CA ALA A 24 -7.70 -4.43 -9.04
C ALA A 24 -7.43 -5.81 -9.67
N GLY A 25 -7.58 -6.91 -8.93
CA GLY A 25 -7.31 -8.28 -9.41
C GLY A 25 -5.84 -8.68 -9.41
N PHE A 26 -4.99 -7.96 -8.67
CA PHE A 26 -3.55 -8.21 -8.59
C PHE A 26 -3.13 -8.66 -7.19
N THR A 27 -2.00 -9.36 -7.11
CA THR A 27 -1.34 -9.67 -5.83
C THR A 27 -0.30 -8.61 -5.55
N TRP A 28 -0.33 -8.02 -4.35
CA TRP A 28 0.66 -7.01 -3.94
C TRP A 28 2.08 -7.56 -3.96
N GLY A 29 3.02 -6.80 -4.51
CA GLY A 29 4.41 -7.20 -4.70
C GLY A 29 4.67 -8.18 -5.84
N ALA A 30 3.62 -8.75 -6.48
CA ALA A 30 3.79 -9.66 -7.63
C ALA A 30 4.04 -8.90 -8.95
N THR A 31 3.62 -7.64 -9.03
CA THR A 31 3.78 -6.80 -10.23
C THR A 31 4.92 -5.80 -9.98
N LEU A 32 6.06 -6.01 -10.63
CA LEU A 32 7.25 -5.15 -10.53
C LEU A 32 7.62 -4.60 -11.90
N GLY A 33 7.91 -3.30 -11.97
CA GLY A 33 8.54 -2.66 -13.13
C GLY A 33 7.62 -1.78 -13.97
N THR A 34 8.13 -1.33 -15.11
CA THR A 34 7.54 -0.33 -16.00
C THR A 34 6.21 -0.73 -16.66
N THR A 35 5.80 -1.99 -16.52
CA THR A 35 4.54 -2.53 -17.04
C THR A 35 3.42 -2.53 -16.00
N ALA A 36 3.66 -1.98 -14.80
CA ALA A 36 2.64 -1.91 -13.76
C ALA A 36 1.43 -1.08 -14.25
N PRO A 37 0.19 -1.64 -14.20
CA PRO A 37 -1.00 -0.88 -14.56
C PRO A 37 -1.18 0.36 -13.67
N ALA A 38 -1.82 1.39 -14.23
CA ALA A 38 -2.04 2.67 -13.55
C ALA A 38 -2.79 2.53 -12.21
N SER A 39 -3.65 1.51 -12.08
CA SER A 39 -4.32 1.18 -10.82
C SER A 39 -3.33 0.82 -9.71
N LEU A 40 -2.29 0.04 -10.00
CA LEU A 40 -1.27 -0.35 -9.02
C LEU A 40 -0.37 0.83 -8.62
N LEU A 41 -0.05 1.71 -9.57
CA LEU A 41 0.67 2.94 -9.30
C LEU A 41 -0.13 3.84 -8.34
N ALA A 42 -1.44 3.96 -8.54
CA ALA A 42 -2.32 4.70 -7.64
C ALA A 42 -2.39 4.05 -6.24
N CYS A 43 -2.55 2.72 -6.17
CA CYS A 43 -2.53 1.99 -4.89
C CYS A 43 -1.21 2.23 -4.11
N ASN A 44 -0.07 2.17 -4.81
CA ASN A 44 1.24 2.40 -4.19
C ASN A 44 1.47 3.87 -3.79
N ALA A 45 0.99 4.83 -4.58
CA ALA A 45 1.07 6.24 -4.23
C ALA A 45 0.26 6.53 -2.96
N GLY A 46 -0.95 5.98 -2.85
CA GLY A 46 -1.79 6.06 -1.65
C GLY A 46 -1.13 5.39 -0.43
N TYR A 47 -0.51 4.22 -0.63
CA TYR A 47 0.30 3.57 0.39
C TYR A 47 1.44 4.47 0.88
N GLY A 48 2.25 5.03 -0.02
CA GLY A 48 3.34 5.94 0.35
C GLY A 48 2.87 7.16 1.14
N ALA A 49 1.75 7.76 0.74
CA ALA A 49 1.14 8.88 1.46
C ALA A 49 0.64 8.49 2.87
N CYS A 50 0.02 7.31 3.01
CA CYS A 50 -0.39 6.76 4.29
C CYS A 50 0.81 6.56 5.22
N GLN A 51 1.89 5.97 4.71
CA GLN A 51 3.11 5.70 5.47
C GLN A 51 3.83 6.98 5.91
N ALA A 52 3.78 8.03 5.09
CA ALA A 52 4.33 9.33 5.43
C ALA A 52 3.60 10.04 6.57
N ALA A 53 2.37 9.61 6.90
CA ALA A 53 1.53 10.23 7.93
C ALA A 53 1.64 9.58 9.33
N CYS A 54 2.36 8.47 9.51
CA CYS A 54 2.35 7.61 10.71
C CYS A 54 3.23 8.04 11.92
#